data_AF-A0A956ZK52-F1
#
_entry.id   AF-A0A956ZK52-F1
#
_cell.length_a   1.000
_cell.length_b   1.000
_cell.length_c   1.000
_cell.angle_alpha   90.00
_cell.angle_beta   90.00
_cell.angle_gamma   90.00
#
_symmetry.space_group_name_H-M   'P 1'
#
loop_
_entity.id
_entity.type
_entity.pdbx_description
1 polymer ?
#
loop_
_entity_poly.entity_id
_entity_poly.type
_entity_poly.pdbx_seq_one_letter_code
_entity_poly.pdbx_strand_id
1 'polypeptide(L)'
;MKTVLSDCLNTAGARPSLKDVGVVKANITEIVRLAVFGDPAEQALARYAIHAAAPELGAVSSSIQGLYMARGRGEVSGFTVPAVNIRGMAYDMSRALFRAMQSTNAWATVFELARSEMGYTHQQPAEIAAVVLAAAIAEGYQGPVFIQG
;
A
#
# COMPACT_ATOMS: atom_id res chain seq x y z
N MET A 1 12.94 -17.44 17.99
CA MET A 1 12.56 -16.03 18.20
C MET A 1 11.16 -15.87 17.63
N LYS A 2 10.16 -15.40 18.41
CA LYS A 2 8.84 -15.08 17.85
C LYS A 2 9.01 -13.87 16.94
N THR A 3 8.65 -14.01 15.67
CA THR A 3 8.68 -12.90 14.71
C THR A 3 7.31 -12.23 14.70
N VAL A 4 7.27 -10.91 14.47
CA VAL A 4 6.01 -10.16 14.34
C VAL A 4 5.05 -10.81 13.32
N LEU A 5 5.59 -11.45 12.29
CA LEU A 5 4.84 -12.19 11.27
C LEU A 5 4.08 -13.41 11.85
N SER A 6 4.67 -14.13 12.82
CA SER A 6 4.00 -15.24 13.50
C SER A 6 2.88 -14.79 14.45
N ASP A 7 2.93 -13.53 14.89
CA ASP A 7 1.89 -12.94 15.73
C ASP A 7 0.70 -12.43 14.90
N CYS A 8 0.95 -11.96 13.67
CA CYS A 8 -0.11 -11.43 12.78
C CYS A 8 -0.64 -12.43 11.74
N LEU A 9 0.06 -13.53 11.44
CA LEU A 9 -0.35 -14.54 10.46
C LEU A 9 -0.46 -15.94 11.06
N ASN A 10 -1.36 -16.75 10.48
CA ASN A 10 -1.34 -18.21 10.59
C ASN A 10 -0.70 -18.78 9.32
N THR A 11 0.36 -19.58 9.47
CA THR A 11 1.10 -20.22 8.36
C THR A 11 1.02 -21.74 8.37
N ALA A 12 0.26 -22.35 9.29
CA ALA A 12 0.17 -23.81 9.43
C ALA A 12 -0.70 -24.47 8.33
N GLY A 13 -1.48 -23.69 7.58
CA GLY A 13 -2.31 -24.16 6.47
C GLY A 13 -1.60 -24.13 5.11
N ALA A 14 -2.29 -24.60 4.08
CA ALA A 14 -1.80 -24.58 2.69
C ALA A 14 -1.56 -23.15 2.15
N ARG A 15 -2.18 -22.14 2.76
CA ARG A 15 -1.96 -20.72 2.48
C ARG A 15 -1.92 -19.95 3.80
N PRO A 16 -1.12 -18.89 3.90
CA PRO A 16 -1.18 -17.97 5.03
C PRO A 16 -2.56 -17.34 5.16
N SER A 17 -2.96 -17.01 6.39
CA SER A 17 -4.14 -16.18 6.67
C SER A 17 -3.86 -15.14 7.74
N LEU A 18 -4.58 -14.03 7.70
CA LEU A 18 -4.51 -12.99 8.72
C LEU A 18 -5.07 -13.53 10.05
N LYS A 19 -4.31 -13.35 11.13
CA LYS A 19 -4.70 -13.74 12.48
C LYS A 19 -5.23 -12.56 13.28
N ASP A 20 -4.53 -11.41 13.21
CA ASP A 20 -4.89 -10.21 13.95
C ASP A 20 -4.45 -8.95 13.21
N VAL A 21 -5.44 -8.17 12.78
CA VAL A 21 -5.25 -6.90 12.06
C VAL A 21 -4.68 -5.80 12.97
N GLY A 22 -4.98 -5.83 14.27
CA GLY A 22 -4.47 -4.89 15.26
C GLY A 22 -2.97 -5.04 15.47
N VAL A 23 -2.45 -6.27 15.45
CA VAL A 23 -1.00 -6.54 15.49
C VAL A 23 -0.31 -5.97 14.25
N VAL A 24 -0.92 -6.10 13.06
CA VAL A 24 -0.38 -5.49 11.83
C VAL A 24 -0.30 -3.98 11.98
N LYS A 25 -1.39 -3.33 12.39
CA LYS A 25 -1.43 -1.87 12.58
C LYS A 25 -0.40 -1.39 13.59
N ALA A 26 -0.29 -2.06 14.74
CA ALA A 26 0.64 -1.68 15.80
C ALA A 26 2.11 -1.82 15.42
N ASN A 27 2.45 -2.71 14.48
CA ASN A 27 3.82 -3.02 14.09
C ASN A 27 4.12 -2.70 12.61
N ILE A 28 3.31 -1.85 11.97
CA ILE A 28 3.33 -1.65 10.53
C ILE A 28 4.71 -1.24 9.98
N THR A 29 5.46 -0.42 10.74
CA THR A 29 6.82 0.01 10.36
C THR A 29 7.80 -1.17 10.28
N GLU A 30 7.77 -2.09 11.24
CA GLU A 30 8.64 -3.27 11.22
C GLU A 30 8.20 -4.26 10.12
N ILE A 31 6.89 -4.40 9.90
CA ILE A 31 6.36 -5.26 8.83
C ILE A 31 6.78 -4.70 7.46
N VAL A 32 6.74 -3.38 7.24
CA VAL A 32 7.29 -2.76 6.02
C VAL A 32 8.78 -3.01 5.88
N ARG A 33 9.55 -2.89 6.97
CA ARG A 33 10.99 -3.18 6.94
C ARG A 33 11.24 -4.61 6.46
N LEU A 34 10.47 -5.59 6.94
CA LEU A 34 10.55 -6.98 6.48
C LEU A 34 10.08 -7.14 5.02
N ALA A 35 9.04 -6.42 4.60
CA ALA A 35 8.53 -6.44 3.23
C ALA A 35 9.55 -5.95 2.18
N VAL A 36 10.48 -5.08 2.57
CA VAL A 36 11.52 -4.51 1.70
C VAL A 36 12.88 -5.20 1.89
N PHE A 37 13.29 -5.41 3.15
CA PHE A 37 14.66 -5.82 3.50
C PHE A 37 14.77 -7.21 4.15
N GLY A 38 13.65 -7.91 4.36
CA GLY A 38 13.67 -9.27 4.87
C GLY A 38 14.26 -10.27 3.87
N ASP A 39 14.44 -11.51 4.29
CA ASP A 39 14.71 -12.61 3.36
C ASP A 39 13.49 -12.89 2.44
N PRO A 40 13.62 -13.70 1.37
CA PRO A 40 12.50 -13.93 0.44
C PRO A 40 11.21 -14.45 1.10
N ALA A 41 11.31 -15.25 2.17
CA ALA A 41 10.15 -15.77 2.88
C ALA A 41 9.52 -14.68 3.76
N GLU A 42 10.34 -13.90 4.46
CA GLU A 42 9.89 -12.75 5.25
C GLU A 42 9.22 -11.69 4.37
N GLN A 43 9.80 -11.36 3.21
CA GLN A 43 9.23 -10.41 2.26
C GLN A 43 7.85 -10.86 1.79
N ALA A 44 7.72 -12.12 1.37
CA ALA A 44 6.46 -12.66 0.88
C ALA A 44 5.36 -12.61 1.96
N LEU A 45 5.69 -13.04 3.19
CA LEU A 45 4.75 -13.04 4.31
C LEU A 45 4.38 -11.63 4.78
N ALA A 46 5.35 -10.72 4.86
CA ALA A 46 5.11 -9.33 5.26
C ALA A 46 4.23 -8.59 4.25
N ARG A 47 4.51 -8.75 2.95
CA ARG A 47 3.66 -8.21 1.88
C ARG A 47 2.25 -8.79 1.94
N TYR A 48 2.12 -10.10 2.17
CA TYR A 48 0.81 -10.73 2.36
C TYR A 48 0.06 -10.14 3.58
N ALA A 49 0.72 -10.00 4.73
CA ALA A 49 0.10 -9.44 5.93
C ALA A 49 -0.44 -8.02 5.70
N ILE A 50 0.35 -7.18 5.02
CA ILE A 50 -0.09 -5.82 4.67
C ILE A 50 -1.30 -5.86 3.75
N HIS A 51 -1.25 -6.64 2.66
CA HIS A 51 -2.34 -6.73 1.70
C HIS A 51 -3.64 -7.28 2.30
N ALA A 52 -3.53 -8.26 3.20
CA ALA A 52 -4.69 -8.84 3.89
C ALA A 52 -5.29 -7.86 4.91
N ALA A 53 -4.46 -7.15 5.65
CA ALA A 53 -4.89 -6.20 6.68
C ALA A 53 -5.43 -4.88 6.12
N ALA A 54 -4.90 -4.41 4.98
CA ALA A 54 -5.23 -3.10 4.42
C ALA A 54 -6.75 -2.84 4.25
N PRO A 55 -7.54 -3.74 3.61
CA PRO A 55 -8.99 -3.52 3.49
C PRO A 55 -9.72 -3.56 4.83
N GLU A 56 -9.30 -4.41 5.79
CA GLU A 56 -9.87 -4.45 7.14
C GLU A 56 -9.57 -3.16 7.94
N LEU A 57 -8.49 -2.45 7.58
CA LEU A 57 -8.10 -1.17 8.15
C LEU A 57 -8.57 0.03 7.31
N GLY A 58 -9.40 -0.20 6.28
CA GLY A 58 -10.00 0.84 5.45
C GLY A 58 -9.16 1.34 4.27
N ALA A 59 -7.94 0.83 4.09
CA ALA A 59 -7.08 1.15 2.96
C ALA A 59 -7.29 0.14 1.83
N VAL A 60 -8.21 0.45 0.90
CA VAL A 60 -8.66 -0.53 -0.11
C VAL A 60 -7.91 -0.31 -1.42
N SER A 61 -7.03 -1.24 -1.80
CA SER A 61 -6.41 -1.25 -3.12
C SER A 61 -7.49 -1.27 -4.21
N SER A 62 -7.55 -0.22 -5.02
CA SER A 62 -8.65 0.04 -5.95
C SER A 62 -8.13 0.47 -7.32
N SER A 63 -8.87 0.13 -8.38
CA SER A 63 -8.56 0.61 -9.73
C SER A 63 -9.10 2.02 -9.95
N ILE A 64 -8.25 2.91 -10.49
CA ILE A 64 -8.65 4.27 -10.90
C ILE A 64 -9.54 4.27 -12.16
N GLN A 65 -9.61 3.15 -12.88
CA GLN A 65 -10.29 3.03 -14.18
C GLN A 65 -11.75 3.51 -14.13
N GLY A 66 -12.49 3.18 -13.05
CA GLY A 66 -13.89 3.59 -12.91
C GLY A 66 -14.05 5.12 -12.93
N LEU A 67 -13.12 5.84 -12.27
CA LEU A 67 -13.12 7.30 -12.24
C LEU A 67 -12.81 7.89 -13.61
N TYR A 68 -11.82 7.34 -14.32
CA TYR A 68 -11.48 7.77 -15.67
C TYR A 68 -12.63 7.56 -16.65
N MET A 69 -13.32 6.41 -16.56
CA MET A 69 -14.48 6.12 -17.39
C MET A 69 -15.64 7.09 -17.12
N ALA A 70 -15.94 7.38 -15.85
CA ALA A 70 -16.98 8.35 -15.49
C ALA A 70 -16.64 9.76 -16.01
N ARG A 71 -15.37 10.17 -15.91
CA ARG A 71 -14.92 11.46 -16.44
C ARG A 71 -15.00 11.52 -17.96
N GLY A 72 -14.64 10.45 -18.66
CA GLY A 72 -14.77 10.34 -20.13
C GLY A 72 -16.22 10.43 -20.62
N ARG A 73 -17.18 10.00 -19.80
CA ARG A 73 -18.62 10.15 -20.05
C ARG A 73 -19.20 11.51 -19.62
N GLY A 74 -18.40 12.38 -18.99
CA GLY A 74 -18.85 13.67 -18.48
C GLY A 74 -19.68 13.62 -17.18
N GLU A 75 -19.72 12.48 -16.50
CA GLU A 75 -20.50 12.29 -15.26
C GLU A 75 -19.86 13.00 -14.05
N VAL A 76 -18.55 13.25 -14.11
CA VAL A 76 -17.77 13.92 -13.06
C VAL A 76 -16.82 14.96 -13.68
N SER A 77 -16.67 16.11 -13.01
CA SER A 77 -15.75 17.18 -13.43
C SER A 77 -15.40 18.10 -12.25
N GLY A 78 -14.56 19.12 -12.46
CA GLY A 78 -14.23 20.13 -11.45
C GLY A 78 -13.06 19.79 -10.52
N PHE A 79 -12.29 18.73 -10.81
CA PHE A 79 -11.11 18.35 -10.02
C PHE A 79 -10.00 17.75 -10.88
N THR A 80 -8.82 17.62 -10.28
CA THR A 80 -7.67 16.88 -10.81
C THR A 80 -7.33 15.74 -9.85
N VAL A 81 -6.67 14.70 -10.36
CA VAL A 81 -6.10 13.62 -9.55
C VAL A 81 -4.59 13.65 -9.79
N PRO A 82 -3.77 13.99 -8.79
CA PRO A 82 -2.33 13.95 -8.95
C PRO A 82 -1.86 12.50 -9.12
N ALA A 83 -0.90 12.29 -10.01
CA ALA A 83 -0.16 11.04 -10.15
C ALA A 83 1.30 11.30 -9.75
N VAL A 84 1.79 10.54 -8.78
CA VAL A 84 3.11 10.77 -8.17
C VAL A 84 3.97 9.53 -8.35
N ASN A 85 5.06 9.70 -9.08
CA ASN A 85 6.06 8.65 -9.28
C ASN A 85 6.98 8.55 -8.05
N ILE A 86 6.97 7.39 -7.37
CA ILE A 86 7.72 7.17 -6.13
C ILE A 86 8.96 6.33 -6.41
N ARG A 87 10.12 6.99 -6.52
CA ARG A 87 11.40 6.39 -6.98
C ARG A 87 12.39 6.08 -5.87
N GLY A 88 12.04 6.37 -4.63
CA GLY A 88 12.91 6.24 -3.47
C GLY A 88 12.15 6.63 -2.21
N MET A 89 12.69 6.27 -1.04
CA MET A 89 12.05 6.52 0.27
C MET A 89 10.55 6.18 0.25
N ALA A 90 10.19 5.06 -0.40
CA ALA A 90 8.83 4.89 -0.88
C ALA A 90 7.79 4.87 0.23
N TYR A 91 8.14 4.31 1.38
CA TYR A 91 7.28 4.32 2.56
C TYR A 91 7.07 5.75 3.09
N ASP A 92 8.15 6.49 3.32
CA ASP A 92 8.08 7.85 3.86
C ASP A 92 7.39 8.83 2.91
N MET A 93 7.68 8.75 1.61
CA MET A 93 7.01 9.54 0.58
C MET A 93 5.51 9.21 0.52
N SER A 94 5.14 7.92 0.54
CA SER A 94 3.73 7.52 0.54
C SER A 94 3.00 8.02 1.78
N ARG A 95 3.63 7.93 2.96
CA ARG A 95 3.07 8.47 4.21
C ARG A 95 2.88 9.99 4.13
N ALA A 96 3.85 10.72 3.57
CA ALA A 96 3.73 12.15 3.35
C ALA A 96 2.58 12.51 2.41
N LEU A 97 2.37 11.73 1.34
CA LEU A 97 1.24 11.91 0.43
C LEU A 97 -0.09 11.67 1.14
N PHE A 98 -0.23 10.62 1.95
CA PHE A 98 -1.47 10.39 2.71
C PHE A 98 -1.76 11.52 3.70
N ARG A 99 -0.75 12.03 4.43
CA ARG A 99 -0.93 13.21 5.30
C ARG A 99 -1.35 14.44 4.50
N ALA A 100 -0.74 14.67 3.34
CA ALA A 100 -1.10 15.77 2.46
C ALA A 100 -2.55 15.63 1.97
N MET A 101 -2.97 14.44 1.54
CA MET A 101 -4.35 14.14 1.15
C MET A 101 -5.34 14.45 2.28
N GLN A 102 -5.08 13.95 3.49
CA GLN A 102 -5.92 14.23 4.66
C GLN A 102 -5.99 15.72 4.99
N SER A 103 -4.85 16.42 4.98
CA SER A 103 -4.79 17.86 5.30
C SER A 103 -5.53 18.75 4.29
N THR A 104 -5.70 18.27 3.06
CA THR A 104 -6.35 18.99 1.96
C THR A 104 -7.75 18.47 1.67
N ASN A 105 -8.24 17.50 2.47
CA ASN A 105 -9.48 16.78 2.22
C ASN A 105 -9.55 16.19 0.79
N ALA A 106 -8.40 15.81 0.24
CA ALA A 106 -8.31 15.12 -1.04
C ALA A 106 -8.64 13.63 -0.86
N TRP A 107 -9.31 13.06 -1.86
CA TRP A 107 -9.82 11.69 -1.82
C TRP A 107 -9.16 10.77 -2.86
N ALA A 108 -8.31 11.33 -3.72
CA ALA A 108 -7.60 10.57 -4.74
C ALA A 108 -6.19 11.11 -4.98
N THR A 109 -5.25 10.19 -5.07
CA THR A 109 -3.90 10.37 -5.60
C THR A 109 -3.50 9.02 -6.20
N VAL A 110 -2.84 9.03 -7.35
CA VAL A 110 -2.26 7.82 -7.95
C VAL A 110 -0.82 7.70 -7.47
N PHE A 111 -0.51 6.58 -6.82
CA PHE A 111 0.83 6.19 -6.42
C PHE A 111 1.40 5.35 -7.56
N GLU A 112 2.37 5.88 -8.30
CA GLU A 112 2.89 5.20 -9.49
C GLU A 112 4.39 4.92 -9.45
N LEU A 113 4.81 3.90 -10.19
CA LEU A 113 6.20 3.66 -10.55
C LEU A 113 6.22 3.06 -11.95
N ALA A 114 6.77 3.77 -12.94
CA ALA A 114 6.74 3.27 -14.31
C ALA A 114 7.66 2.05 -14.50
N ARG A 115 7.30 1.15 -15.42
CA ARG A 115 8.13 -0.03 -15.78
C ARG A 115 9.59 0.32 -16.13
N SER A 116 9.81 1.45 -16.79
CA SER A 116 11.17 1.94 -17.12
C SER A 116 11.99 2.34 -15.89
N GLU A 117 11.32 2.56 -14.76
CA GLU A 117 11.93 3.05 -13.52
C GLU A 117 12.25 1.93 -12.53
N MET A 118 11.50 0.83 -12.59
CA MET A 118 11.76 -0.37 -11.78
C MET A 118 13.19 -0.90 -11.95
N GLY A 119 13.77 -0.78 -13.15
CA GLY A 119 15.10 -1.28 -13.47
C GLY A 119 16.23 -0.58 -12.72
N TYR A 120 16.15 0.74 -12.53
CA TYR A 120 17.21 1.51 -11.84
C TYR A 120 16.88 1.80 -10.37
N THR A 121 15.62 1.70 -9.97
CA THR A 121 15.20 1.80 -8.56
C THR A 121 15.30 0.47 -7.83
N HIS A 122 15.31 -0.64 -8.56
CA HIS A 122 15.21 -2.01 -8.04
C HIS A 122 13.94 -2.28 -7.21
N GLN A 123 12.89 -1.48 -7.43
CA GLN A 123 11.62 -1.61 -6.71
C GLN A 123 10.66 -2.51 -7.49
N GLN A 124 10.29 -3.64 -6.89
CA GLN A 124 9.38 -4.61 -7.50
C GLN A 124 7.91 -4.17 -7.35
N PRO A 125 7.00 -4.52 -8.28
CA PRO A 125 5.58 -4.19 -8.17
C PRO A 125 4.93 -4.64 -6.84
N ALA A 126 5.26 -5.85 -6.37
CA ALA A 126 4.75 -6.39 -5.11
C ALA A 126 5.27 -5.62 -3.88
N GLU A 127 6.46 -5.02 -3.97
CA GLU A 127 7.01 -4.19 -2.91
C GLU A 127 6.31 -2.84 -2.87
N ILE A 128 6.24 -2.12 -4.00
CA ILE A 128 5.56 -0.81 -4.07
C ILE A 128 4.12 -0.92 -3.60
N ALA A 129 3.39 -1.94 -4.05
CA ALA A 129 2.00 -2.13 -3.66
C ALA A 129 1.86 -2.30 -2.14
N ALA A 130 2.67 -3.15 -1.52
CA ALA A 130 2.67 -3.34 -0.09
C ALA A 130 3.11 -2.08 0.67
N VAL A 131 4.15 -1.38 0.21
CA VAL A 131 4.67 -0.18 0.86
C VAL A 131 3.63 0.96 0.87
N VAL A 132 2.93 1.18 -0.25
CA VAL A 132 1.88 2.20 -0.33
C VAL A 132 0.71 1.84 0.59
N LEU A 133 0.25 0.59 0.60
CA LEU A 133 -0.82 0.16 1.50
C LEU A 133 -0.43 0.26 2.98
N ALA A 134 0.81 -0.09 3.32
CA ALA A 134 1.32 0.07 4.68
C ALA A 134 1.40 1.53 5.10
N ALA A 135 1.78 2.43 4.19
CA ALA A 135 1.75 3.86 4.46
C ALA A 135 0.31 4.35 4.72
N ALA A 136 -0.67 3.85 3.95
CA ALA A 136 -2.09 4.16 4.19
C ALA A 136 -2.53 3.69 5.58
N ILE A 137 -2.16 2.48 5.99
CA ILE A 137 -2.42 1.92 7.32
C ILE A 137 -1.78 2.80 8.41
N ALA A 138 -0.52 3.17 8.23
CA ALA A 138 0.25 3.97 9.19
C ALA A 138 -0.37 5.36 9.43
N GLU A 139 -0.93 5.99 8.39
CA GLU A 139 -1.59 7.28 8.49
C GLU A 139 -3.11 7.17 8.77
N GLY A 140 -3.63 5.95 8.97
CA GLY A 140 -5.04 5.70 9.24
C GLY A 140 -5.97 6.14 8.11
N TYR A 141 -5.48 6.18 6.87
CA TYR A 141 -6.28 6.58 5.71
C TYR A 141 -7.47 5.63 5.50
N GLN A 142 -8.62 6.20 5.15
CA GLN A 142 -9.86 5.47 4.90
C GLN A 142 -10.33 5.79 3.47
N GLY A 143 -10.36 4.78 2.61
CA GLY A 143 -10.83 4.93 1.24
C GLY A 143 -10.01 4.15 0.20
N PRO A 144 -10.24 4.45 -1.09
CA PRO A 144 -9.54 3.79 -2.17
C PRO A 144 -8.07 4.24 -2.22
N VAL A 145 -7.18 3.29 -2.45
CA VAL A 145 -5.75 3.50 -2.70
C VAL A 145 -5.46 3.10 -4.14
N PHE A 146 -5.08 4.08 -4.96
CA PHE A 146 -4.84 3.87 -6.39
C PHE A 146 -3.35 3.67 -6.65
N ILE A 147 -2.98 2.44 -7.04
CA ILE A 147 -1.59 2.06 -7.31
C ILE A 147 -1.46 1.70 -8.79
N GLN A 148 -0.47 2.25 -9.47
CA GLN A 148 -0.26 2.06 -10.91
C GLN A 148 1.23 1.79 -11.21
N GLY A 149 1.53 1.09 -12.29
CA GLY A 149 2.91 0.85 -12.74
C GLY A 149 2.99 0.09 -14.05
#